data_AF-A0A1A8VKD3-F1
#
_entry.id   AF-A0A1A8VKD3-F1
#
_cell.length_a   1.000
_cell.length_b   1.000
_cell.length_c   1.000
_cell.angle_alpha   90.00
_cell.angle_beta   90.00
_cell.angle_gamma   90.00
#
_symmetry.space_group_name_H-M   'P 1'
#
loop_
_entity.id
_entity.type
_entity.pdbx_description
1 polymer ?
#
loop_
_entity_poly.entity_id
_entity_poly.type
_entity_poly.pdbx_seq_one_letter_code
_entity_poly.pdbx_strand_id
1 'polypeptide(L)'
;MDRECVTVLPRVCEVLAASGSSLPDDTSLEKLLDWFTALTKDGVSLLEAFPCLLDFIPTVVNNSPASDASILSFTLKLTGLISATENGFKVLQEHSLCDLVFDPQRWQEAGLWKDPCIRIGWIQGLRTMLQHSKALGFFVQADLIEPLLHLHTDTSLFVASAANHMLAHILLFCQSENSQNNSKHLTVPVETKQNYSTVTVKLCEYLKKSLVLDGTSALFQSHQALKVLALLLSRAGPDLRDRLLLTVSDSLEELVTTNCSQLTRSLMDVVQAAHSSKSEHHALNQRVDRLLSIMLNTGKPADLSYTAAAFLRSGHDDCVHKAQAARVLLLPLDIITGLSLLGQNSTADKLRLPMMEYLKSKSSCISMICASLANTPQITLMDPDCLPCPPVLIVSAVLSLLRLCNGDGSSSSGCAEAGRNLIGSGKVQKCALDVLSVLSNSSGGKVLLA
;
A
#
# COMPACT_ATOMS: atom_id res chain seq x y z
N MET A 1 5.85 -27.95 24.14
CA MET A 1 4.44 -28.11 24.59
C MET A 1 3.91 -29.52 24.20
N ASP A 2 4.64 -30.60 24.50
CA ASP A 2 4.93 -31.58 23.42
C ASP A 2 4.33 -33.00 23.47
N ARG A 3 3.47 -33.38 24.42
CA ARG A 3 2.79 -34.69 24.36
C ARG A 3 1.31 -34.66 24.73
N GLU A 4 0.94 -33.89 25.75
CA GLU A 4 -0.46 -33.80 26.19
C GLU A 4 -1.36 -33.15 25.12
N CYS A 5 -0.88 -32.10 24.45
CA CYS A 5 -1.61 -31.47 23.33
C CYS A 5 -1.90 -32.44 22.18
N VAL A 6 -0.94 -33.33 21.86
CA VAL A 6 -1.09 -34.37 20.83
C VAL A 6 -2.21 -35.34 21.20
N THR A 7 -2.29 -35.74 22.48
CA THR A 7 -3.30 -36.70 22.94
C THR A 7 -4.72 -36.12 22.99
N VAL A 8 -4.85 -34.81 23.17
CA VAL A 8 -6.16 -34.14 23.32
C VAL A 8 -6.71 -33.66 21.98
N LEU A 9 -5.86 -33.46 20.96
CA LEU A 9 -6.25 -32.92 19.66
C LEU A 9 -7.42 -33.67 18.98
N PRO A 10 -7.49 -35.02 18.94
CA PRO A 10 -8.63 -35.72 18.35
C PRO A 10 -9.96 -35.32 19.00
N ARG A 11 -9.97 -35.16 20.33
CA ARG A 11 -11.17 -34.75 21.07
C ARG A 11 -11.54 -33.29 20.79
N VAL A 12 -10.55 -32.42 20.60
CA VAL A 12 -10.78 -31.04 20.16
C VAL A 12 -11.42 -31.03 18.77
N CYS A 13 -10.89 -31.81 17.82
CA CYS A 13 -11.48 -31.96 16.49
C CYS A 13 -12.93 -32.45 16.53
N GLU A 14 -13.25 -33.44 17.37
CA GLU A 14 -14.63 -33.90 17.56
C GLU A 14 -15.56 -32.80 18.07
N VAL A 15 -15.11 -32.01 19.05
CA VAL A 15 -15.91 -30.90 19.62
C VAL A 15 -16.15 -29.81 18.58
N LEU A 16 -15.11 -29.44 17.81
CA LEU A 16 -15.22 -28.43 16.77
C LEU A 16 -16.04 -28.90 15.55
N ALA A 17 -16.06 -30.21 15.28
CA ALA A 17 -16.84 -30.79 14.19
C ALA A 17 -18.32 -31.04 14.55
N ALA A 18 -18.68 -30.96 15.84
CA ALA A 18 -20.05 -31.18 16.29
C ALA A 18 -20.97 -30.04 15.82
N SER A 19 -22.14 -30.40 15.31
CA SER A 19 -23.15 -29.45 14.84
C SER A 19 -23.59 -28.50 15.95
N GLY A 20 -23.65 -27.19 15.65
CA GLY A 20 -24.03 -26.17 16.62
C GLY A 20 -22.96 -25.85 17.66
N SER A 21 -21.73 -26.35 17.48
CA SER A 21 -20.58 -25.85 18.23
C SER A 21 -20.36 -24.38 17.90
N SER A 22 -20.33 -23.55 18.93
CA SER A 22 -19.92 -22.16 18.84
C SER A 22 -18.91 -21.89 19.94
N LEU A 23 -17.92 -21.07 19.63
CA LEU A 23 -16.93 -20.63 20.59
C LEU A 23 -17.25 -19.19 21.01
N PRO A 24 -17.02 -18.83 22.28
CA PRO A 24 -17.24 -17.48 22.76
C PRO A 24 -16.28 -16.46 22.12
N ASP A 25 -15.08 -16.89 21.71
CA ASP A 25 -14.14 -16.13 20.90
C ASP A 25 -13.34 -17.03 19.94
N ASP A 26 -12.71 -16.42 18.93
CA ASP A 26 -11.88 -17.11 17.93
C ASP A 26 -10.39 -17.18 18.35
N THR A 27 -10.01 -16.52 19.45
CA THR A 27 -8.64 -16.47 19.96
C THR A 27 -8.02 -17.86 20.13
N SER A 28 -8.79 -18.83 20.63
CA SER A 28 -8.30 -20.21 20.80
C SER A 28 -8.02 -20.91 19.49
N LEU A 29 -8.81 -20.64 18.44
CA LEU A 29 -8.61 -21.20 17.10
C LEU A 29 -7.36 -20.61 16.45
N GLU A 30 -7.15 -19.30 16.57
CA GLU A 30 -5.93 -18.65 16.08
C GLU A 30 -4.68 -19.15 16.82
N LYS A 31 -4.76 -19.38 18.15
CA LYS A 31 -3.67 -19.98 18.92
C LYS A 31 -3.37 -21.43 18.51
N LEU A 32 -4.39 -22.18 18.11
CA LEU A 32 -4.22 -23.53 17.59
C LEU A 32 -3.53 -23.50 16.21
N LEU A 33 -3.87 -22.53 15.33
CA LEU A 33 -3.16 -22.30 14.07
C LEU A 33 -1.71 -21.86 14.29
N ASP A 34 -1.44 -20.98 15.26
CA ASP A 34 -0.08 -20.57 15.64
C ASP A 34 0.76 -21.79 16.04
N TRP A 35 0.17 -22.71 16.82
CA TRP A 35 0.83 -23.95 17.23
C TRP A 35 1.14 -24.87 16.06
N PHE A 36 0.17 -25.13 15.18
CA PHE A 36 0.42 -25.91 13.96
C PHE A 36 1.48 -25.25 13.06
N THR A 37 1.48 -23.92 12.97
CA THR A 37 2.46 -23.16 12.19
C THR A 37 3.87 -23.27 12.78
N ALA A 38 4.01 -23.32 14.11
CA ALA A 38 5.29 -23.58 14.75
C ALA A 38 5.80 -24.99 14.42
N LEU A 39 4.93 -26.00 14.51
CA LEU A 39 5.29 -27.38 14.18
C LEU A 39 5.74 -27.54 12.73
N THR A 40 5.05 -26.92 11.76
CA THR A 40 5.46 -26.99 10.35
C THR A 40 6.79 -26.29 10.09
N LYS A 41 7.08 -25.18 10.80
CA LYS A 41 8.40 -24.53 10.76
C LYS A 41 9.51 -25.42 11.30
N ASP A 42 9.21 -26.27 12.28
CA ASP A 42 10.12 -27.28 12.81
C ASP A 42 10.22 -28.53 11.91
N GLY A 43 9.56 -28.53 10.75
CA GLY A 43 9.61 -29.61 9.75
C GLY A 43 8.64 -30.76 10.02
N VAL A 44 7.70 -30.61 10.96
CA VAL A 44 6.72 -31.65 11.28
C VAL A 44 5.66 -31.75 10.18
N SER A 45 5.45 -32.96 9.67
CA SER A 45 4.34 -33.30 8.77
C SER A 45 3.05 -33.44 9.57
N LEU A 46 2.15 -32.45 9.46
CA LEU A 46 0.93 -32.39 10.29
C LEU A 46 0.02 -33.61 10.10
N LEU A 47 -0.13 -34.12 8.87
CA LEU A 47 -1.00 -35.27 8.60
C LEU A 47 -0.42 -36.59 9.11
N GLU A 48 0.91 -36.71 9.16
CA GLU A 48 1.58 -37.87 9.76
C GLU A 48 1.52 -37.82 11.29
N ALA A 49 1.73 -36.62 11.87
CA ALA A 49 1.69 -36.42 13.31
C ALA A 49 0.25 -36.46 13.87
N PHE A 50 -0.73 -36.01 13.10
CA PHE A 50 -2.12 -35.86 13.51
C PHE A 50 -3.10 -36.36 12.43
N PRO A 51 -3.26 -37.69 12.28
CA PRO A 51 -4.12 -38.27 11.25
C PRO A 51 -5.60 -37.85 11.37
N CYS A 52 -6.06 -37.48 12.57
CA CYS A 52 -7.44 -37.00 12.80
C CYS A 52 -7.79 -35.74 12.00
N LEU A 53 -6.80 -34.97 11.54
CA LEU A 53 -7.04 -33.79 10.71
C LEU A 53 -7.62 -34.14 9.34
N LEU A 54 -7.34 -35.34 8.82
CA LEU A 54 -7.85 -35.80 7.53
C LEU A 54 -9.37 -36.00 7.55
N ASP A 55 -9.91 -36.49 8.67
CA ASP A 55 -11.34 -36.69 8.88
C ASP A 55 -12.03 -35.40 9.35
N PHE A 56 -11.32 -34.59 10.14
CA PHE A 56 -11.83 -33.33 10.68
C PHE A 56 -12.28 -32.36 9.58
N ILE A 57 -11.42 -32.10 8.59
CA ILE A 57 -11.67 -31.13 7.51
C ILE A 57 -12.98 -31.42 6.77
N PRO A 58 -13.17 -32.60 6.14
CA PRO A 58 -14.41 -32.87 5.43
C PRO A 58 -15.62 -32.93 6.36
N THR A 59 -15.46 -33.36 7.62
CA THR A 59 -16.59 -33.38 8.57
C THR A 59 -17.13 -31.98 8.82
N VAL A 60 -16.26 -31.01 9.12
CA VAL A 60 -16.65 -29.61 9.32
C VAL A 60 -17.23 -29.00 8.05
N VAL A 61 -16.57 -29.21 6.91
CA VAL A 61 -16.96 -28.59 5.63
C VAL A 61 -18.27 -29.15 5.07
N ASN A 62 -18.56 -30.43 5.32
CA ASN A 62 -19.85 -31.05 4.94
C ASN A 62 -20.99 -30.65 5.88
N ASN A 63 -20.68 -30.29 7.13
CA ASN A 63 -21.64 -29.74 8.09
C ASN A 63 -21.69 -28.21 8.06
N SER A 64 -21.26 -27.57 6.97
CA SER A 64 -21.07 -26.12 6.90
C SER A 64 -22.30 -25.26 7.26
N PRO A 65 -23.56 -25.63 6.93
CA PRO A 65 -24.72 -24.80 7.31
C PRO A 65 -24.97 -24.76 8.83
N ALA A 66 -24.42 -25.73 9.58
CA ALA A 66 -24.58 -25.87 11.03
C ALA A 66 -23.30 -25.50 11.81
N SER A 67 -22.25 -25.08 11.11
CA SER A 67 -20.94 -24.76 11.69
C SER A 67 -20.77 -23.25 11.86
N ASP A 68 -20.12 -22.85 12.95
CA ASP A 68 -19.78 -21.44 13.18
C ASP A 68 -18.78 -20.92 12.13
N ALA A 69 -18.94 -19.66 11.71
CA ALA A 69 -18.09 -19.05 10.68
C ALA A 69 -16.61 -19.03 11.09
N SER A 70 -16.31 -18.92 12.38
CA SER A 70 -14.94 -18.94 12.91
C SER A 70 -14.30 -20.33 12.77
N ILE A 71 -15.07 -21.39 13.00
CA ILE A 71 -14.61 -22.79 12.84
C ILE A 71 -14.35 -23.09 11.36
N LEU A 72 -15.23 -22.62 10.47
CA LEU A 72 -15.04 -22.73 9.03
C LEU A 72 -13.82 -21.93 8.54
N SER A 73 -13.63 -20.70 9.03
CA SER A 73 -12.46 -19.87 8.75
C SER A 73 -11.17 -20.55 9.22
N PHE A 74 -11.17 -21.11 10.43
CA PHE A 74 -10.07 -21.93 10.96
C PHE A 74 -9.77 -23.13 10.05
N THR A 75 -10.81 -23.83 9.60
CA THR A 75 -10.66 -25.03 8.74
C THR A 75 -10.08 -24.67 7.36
N LEU A 76 -10.50 -23.54 6.77
CA LEU A 76 -9.92 -23.00 5.53
C LEU A 76 -8.42 -22.69 5.70
N LYS A 77 -8.05 -22.01 6.79
CA LYS A 77 -6.66 -21.67 7.09
C LYS A 77 -5.81 -22.90 7.39
N LEU A 78 -6.33 -23.86 8.16
CA LEU A 78 -5.64 -25.11 8.50
C LEU A 78 -5.39 -25.96 7.25
N THR A 79 -6.40 -26.09 6.37
CA THR A 79 -6.24 -26.79 5.09
C THR A 79 -5.13 -26.13 4.26
N GLY A 80 -5.13 -24.80 4.21
CA GLY A 80 -4.07 -24.04 3.56
C GLY A 80 -2.67 -24.27 4.15
N LEU A 81 -2.57 -24.37 5.47
CA LEU A 81 -1.33 -24.64 6.20
C LEU A 81 -0.78 -26.05 5.93
N ILE A 82 -1.64 -27.07 5.95
CA ILE A 82 -1.25 -28.44 5.61
C ILE A 82 -0.77 -28.50 4.15
N SER A 83 -1.52 -27.85 3.25
CA SER A 83 -1.21 -27.73 1.83
C SER A 83 -0.05 -26.79 1.51
N ALA A 84 0.61 -26.16 2.49
CA ALA A 84 1.79 -25.33 2.24
C ALA A 84 3.02 -26.15 1.82
N THR A 85 3.01 -27.45 2.13
CA THR A 85 4.05 -28.40 1.71
C THR A 85 3.54 -29.25 0.55
N GLU A 86 4.43 -29.65 -0.38
CA GLU A 86 4.01 -30.48 -1.52
C GLU A 86 3.43 -31.83 -1.09
N ASN A 87 3.94 -32.43 0.00
CA ASN A 87 3.45 -33.70 0.51
C ASN A 87 2.04 -33.55 1.10
N GLY A 88 1.84 -32.56 1.97
CA GLY A 88 0.52 -32.27 2.54
C GLY A 88 -0.51 -31.91 1.45
N PHE A 89 -0.11 -31.07 0.49
CA PHE A 89 -0.94 -30.74 -0.67
C PHE A 89 -1.32 -32.00 -1.47
N LYS A 90 -0.36 -32.89 -1.76
CA LYS A 90 -0.63 -34.13 -2.51
C LYS A 90 -1.64 -35.02 -1.78
N VAL A 91 -1.47 -35.23 -0.48
CA VAL A 91 -2.38 -36.06 0.32
C VAL A 91 -3.79 -35.45 0.34
N LEU A 92 -3.91 -34.14 0.55
CA LEU A 92 -5.21 -33.47 0.54
C LEU A 92 -5.87 -33.49 -0.85
N GLN A 93 -5.08 -33.36 -1.92
CA GLN A 93 -5.58 -33.44 -3.29
C GLN A 93 -6.05 -34.86 -3.66
N GLU A 94 -5.38 -35.91 -3.19
CA GLU A 94 -5.79 -37.31 -3.38
C GLU A 94 -7.15 -37.62 -2.73
N HIS A 95 -7.51 -36.87 -1.67
CA HIS A 95 -8.80 -36.96 -0.99
C HIS A 95 -9.81 -35.88 -1.46
N SER A 96 -9.49 -35.15 -2.54
CA SER A 96 -10.28 -34.03 -3.08
C SER A 96 -10.60 -32.93 -2.06
N LEU A 97 -9.82 -32.80 -0.98
CA LEU A 97 -10.11 -31.86 0.10
C LEU A 97 -9.77 -30.42 -0.28
N CYS A 98 -8.76 -30.20 -1.15
CA CYS A 98 -8.47 -28.87 -1.67
C CYS A 98 -9.64 -28.34 -2.51
N ASP A 99 -10.18 -29.16 -3.42
CA ASP A 99 -11.35 -28.82 -4.24
C ASP A 99 -12.57 -28.56 -3.36
N LEU A 100 -12.79 -29.43 -2.36
CA LEU A 100 -13.91 -29.32 -1.42
C LEU A 100 -13.89 -28.01 -0.63
N VAL A 101 -12.71 -27.64 -0.11
CA VAL A 101 -12.54 -26.52 0.83
C VAL A 101 -12.45 -25.18 0.10
N PHE A 102 -11.77 -25.13 -1.03
CA PHE A 102 -11.50 -23.86 -1.73
C PHE A 102 -12.47 -23.56 -2.87
N ASP A 103 -13.50 -24.38 -3.10
CA ASP A 103 -14.59 -24.05 -4.02
C ASP A 103 -15.44 -22.87 -3.50
N PRO A 104 -15.39 -21.70 -4.14
CA PRO A 104 -16.21 -20.55 -3.75
C PRO A 104 -17.71 -20.78 -3.95
N GLN A 105 -18.12 -21.60 -4.93
CA GLN A 105 -19.54 -21.82 -5.23
C GLN A 105 -20.24 -22.51 -4.07
N ARG A 106 -19.61 -23.54 -3.50
CA ARG A 106 -20.09 -24.21 -2.28
C ARG A 106 -20.43 -23.24 -1.15
N TRP A 107 -19.53 -22.29 -0.86
CA TRP A 107 -19.75 -21.31 0.21
C TRP A 107 -20.87 -20.32 -0.13
N GLN A 108 -21.05 -20.01 -1.42
CA GLN A 108 -22.13 -19.16 -1.91
C GLN A 108 -23.49 -19.87 -1.80
N GLU A 109 -23.57 -21.12 -2.24
CA GLU A 109 -24.77 -21.96 -2.17
C GLU A 109 -25.21 -22.21 -0.72
N ALA A 110 -24.25 -22.39 0.19
CA ALA A 110 -24.50 -22.49 1.63
C ALA A 110 -24.90 -21.15 2.28
N GLY A 111 -24.87 -20.03 1.55
CA GLY A 111 -25.16 -18.69 2.06
C GLY A 111 -24.08 -18.08 2.97
N LEU A 112 -22.94 -18.77 3.11
CA LEU A 112 -21.84 -18.43 4.01
C LEU A 112 -20.87 -17.41 3.41
N TRP A 113 -20.83 -17.29 2.08
CA TRP A 113 -19.93 -16.36 1.40
C TRP A 113 -20.19 -14.88 1.74
N LYS A 114 -21.38 -14.54 2.28
CA LYS A 114 -21.70 -13.19 2.77
C LYS A 114 -20.95 -12.83 4.06
N ASP A 115 -20.47 -13.82 4.80
CA ASP A 115 -19.71 -13.61 6.02
C ASP A 115 -18.23 -13.27 5.69
N PRO A 116 -17.71 -12.10 6.13
CA PRO A 116 -16.32 -11.74 5.88
C PRO A 116 -15.30 -12.70 6.52
N CYS A 117 -15.65 -13.41 7.60
CA CYS A 117 -14.80 -14.42 8.24
C CYS A 117 -14.52 -15.61 7.32
N ILE A 118 -15.48 -15.98 6.48
CA ILE A 118 -15.32 -17.02 5.47
C ILE A 118 -14.40 -16.54 4.35
N ARG A 119 -14.66 -15.34 3.82
CA ARG A 119 -13.85 -14.77 2.72
C ARG A 119 -12.40 -14.53 3.15
N ILE A 120 -12.17 -14.01 4.35
CA ILE A 120 -10.81 -13.82 4.88
C ILE A 120 -10.11 -15.17 5.12
N GLY A 121 -10.81 -16.16 5.67
CA GLY A 121 -10.29 -17.51 5.89
C GLY A 121 -9.89 -18.17 4.57
N TRP A 122 -10.72 -18.03 3.54
CA TRP A 122 -10.45 -18.53 2.19
C TRP A 122 -9.20 -17.89 1.57
N ILE A 123 -9.08 -16.55 1.60
CA ILE A 123 -7.90 -15.85 1.09
C ILE A 123 -6.64 -16.29 1.86
N GLN A 124 -6.70 -16.34 3.19
CA GLN A 124 -5.55 -16.69 4.03
C GLN A 124 -5.12 -18.16 3.87
N GLY A 125 -6.08 -19.08 3.74
CA GLY A 125 -5.83 -20.48 3.42
C GLY A 125 -5.12 -20.63 2.08
N LEU A 126 -5.65 -20.01 1.02
CA LEU A 126 -5.02 -20.03 -0.30
C LEU A 126 -3.61 -19.43 -0.29
N ARG A 127 -3.43 -18.29 0.39
CA ARG A 127 -2.11 -17.65 0.53
C ARG A 127 -1.09 -18.56 1.19
N THR A 128 -1.51 -19.26 2.24
CA THR A 128 -0.63 -20.17 2.99
C THR A 128 -0.30 -21.41 2.16
N MET A 129 -1.24 -21.91 1.36
CA MET A 129 -1.03 -23.02 0.43
C MET A 129 -0.11 -22.66 -0.74
N LEU A 130 -0.20 -21.43 -1.26
CA LEU A 130 0.52 -20.98 -2.46
C LEU A 130 2.00 -20.69 -2.15
N GLN A 131 2.75 -21.75 -1.85
CA GLN A 131 4.20 -21.70 -1.58
C GLN A 131 4.99 -22.56 -2.58
N HIS A 132 4.32 -23.32 -3.44
CA HIS A 132 4.93 -24.21 -4.43
C HIS A 132 4.12 -24.28 -5.73
N SER A 133 4.75 -24.75 -6.79
CA SER A 133 4.21 -24.77 -8.15
C SER A 133 2.91 -25.58 -8.30
N LYS A 134 2.79 -26.72 -7.61
CA LYS A 134 1.57 -27.56 -7.64
C LYS A 134 0.33 -26.83 -7.10
N ALA A 135 0.47 -26.05 -6.03
CA ALA A 135 -0.61 -25.25 -5.47
C ALA A 135 -1.05 -24.14 -6.43
N LEU A 136 -0.10 -23.50 -7.13
CA LEU A 136 -0.45 -22.56 -8.19
C LEU A 136 -1.16 -23.26 -9.36
N GLY A 137 -0.71 -24.46 -9.74
CA GLY A 137 -1.39 -25.29 -10.74
C GLY A 137 -2.86 -25.50 -10.41
N PHE A 138 -3.15 -25.91 -9.17
CA PHE A 138 -4.51 -26.01 -8.65
C PHE A 138 -5.27 -24.67 -8.70
N PHE A 139 -4.65 -23.58 -8.23
CA PHE A 139 -5.27 -22.25 -8.24
C PHE A 139 -5.72 -21.82 -9.64
N VAL A 140 -4.92 -22.14 -10.68
CA VAL A 140 -5.25 -21.85 -12.08
C VAL A 140 -6.31 -22.80 -12.61
N GLN A 141 -6.19 -24.11 -12.36
CA GLN A 141 -7.13 -25.12 -12.84
C GLN A 141 -8.53 -24.94 -12.26
N ALA A 142 -8.63 -24.51 -11.01
CA ALA A 142 -9.89 -24.22 -10.32
C ALA A 142 -10.42 -22.79 -10.59
N ASP A 143 -9.81 -22.02 -11.49
CA ASP A 143 -10.17 -20.63 -11.85
C ASP A 143 -10.40 -19.70 -10.63
N LEU A 144 -9.58 -19.87 -9.58
CA LEU A 144 -9.74 -19.14 -8.32
C LEU A 144 -9.32 -17.66 -8.42
N ILE A 145 -8.79 -17.25 -9.57
CA ILE A 145 -8.43 -15.88 -9.87
C ILE A 145 -9.66 -14.98 -9.96
N GLU A 146 -10.75 -15.41 -10.60
CA GLU A 146 -11.94 -14.56 -10.75
C GLU A 146 -12.60 -14.25 -9.39
N PRO A 147 -12.89 -15.24 -8.53
CA PRO A 147 -13.37 -14.96 -7.17
C PRO A 147 -12.46 -13.98 -6.43
N LEU A 148 -11.14 -14.16 -6.50
CA LEU A 148 -10.19 -13.28 -5.84
C LEU A 148 -10.25 -11.83 -6.37
N LEU A 149 -10.41 -11.65 -7.69
CA LEU A 149 -10.58 -10.32 -8.29
C LEU A 149 -11.88 -9.63 -7.85
N HIS A 150 -12.93 -10.38 -7.57
CA HIS A 150 -14.16 -9.81 -6.98
C HIS A 150 -13.93 -9.37 -5.53
N LEU A 151 -13.13 -10.11 -4.75
CA LEU A 151 -12.78 -9.75 -3.37
C LEU A 151 -11.85 -8.54 -3.26
N HIS A 152 -11.17 -8.16 -4.35
CA HIS A 152 -10.36 -6.93 -4.41
C HIS A 152 -11.18 -5.68 -4.08
N THR A 153 -12.47 -5.68 -4.44
CA THR A 153 -13.41 -4.59 -4.15
C THR A 153 -14.45 -4.97 -3.09
N ASP A 154 -14.10 -5.87 -2.16
CA ASP A 154 -15.01 -6.28 -1.08
C ASP A 154 -15.43 -5.11 -0.18
N THR A 155 -16.63 -5.19 0.37
CA THR A 155 -17.16 -4.19 1.32
C THR A 155 -16.44 -4.21 2.66
N SER A 156 -15.87 -5.36 3.05
CA SER A 156 -14.98 -5.47 4.21
C SER A 156 -13.58 -5.01 3.85
N LEU A 157 -13.10 -3.97 4.53
CA LEU A 157 -11.74 -3.45 4.38
C LEU A 157 -10.67 -4.51 4.64
N PHE A 158 -10.93 -5.45 5.56
CA PHE A 158 -10.00 -6.53 5.88
C PHE A 158 -9.90 -7.56 4.75
N VAL A 159 -11.04 -7.91 4.13
CA VAL A 159 -11.10 -8.83 2.99
C VAL A 159 -10.42 -8.20 1.78
N ALA A 160 -10.77 -6.95 1.44
CA ALA A 160 -10.13 -6.23 0.33
C ALA A 160 -8.62 -6.09 0.54
N SER A 161 -8.16 -5.78 1.75
CA SER A 161 -6.73 -5.71 2.06
C SER A 161 -6.04 -7.06 1.92
N ALA A 162 -6.66 -8.15 2.37
CA ALA A 162 -6.10 -9.49 2.21
C ALA A 162 -6.04 -9.91 0.74
N ALA A 163 -7.05 -9.56 -0.06
CA ALA A 163 -7.07 -9.77 -1.49
C ALA A 163 -5.90 -9.01 -2.17
N ASN A 164 -5.66 -7.74 -1.80
CA ASN A 164 -4.52 -6.97 -2.31
C ASN A 164 -3.18 -7.69 -2.07
N HIS A 165 -2.98 -8.19 -0.84
CA HIS A 165 -1.77 -8.92 -0.49
C HIS A 165 -1.66 -10.27 -1.21
N MET A 166 -2.77 -10.95 -1.44
CA MET A 166 -2.80 -12.22 -2.18
C MET A 166 -2.48 -12.01 -3.67
N LEU A 167 -3.07 -11.00 -4.31
CA LEU A 167 -2.76 -10.62 -5.69
C LEU A 167 -1.28 -10.28 -5.85
N ALA A 168 -0.72 -9.52 -4.92
CA ALA A 168 0.70 -9.22 -4.89
C ALA A 168 1.57 -10.47 -4.69
N HIS A 169 1.16 -11.36 -3.76
CA HIS A 169 1.85 -12.61 -3.48
C HIS A 169 1.94 -13.51 -4.72
N ILE A 170 0.83 -13.68 -5.45
CA ILE A 170 0.78 -14.49 -6.67
C ILE A 170 1.79 -13.99 -7.72
N LEU A 171 1.80 -12.68 -8.02
CA LEU A 171 2.71 -12.11 -9.02
C LEU A 171 4.18 -12.22 -8.61
N LEU A 172 4.49 -11.94 -7.33
CA LEU A 172 5.85 -12.07 -6.81
C LEU A 172 6.32 -13.53 -6.80
N PHE A 173 5.41 -14.47 -6.52
CA PHE A 173 5.69 -15.90 -6.62
C PHE A 173 6.00 -16.31 -8.07
N CYS A 174 5.18 -15.89 -9.04
CA CYS A 174 5.43 -16.12 -10.48
C CYS A 174 6.80 -15.60 -10.93
N GLN A 175 7.26 -14.47 -10.38
CA GLN A 175 8.58 -13.91 -10.69
C GLN A 175 9.72 -14.77 -10.13
N SER A 176 9.66 -15.13 -8.84
CA SER A 176 10.72 -15.91 -8.16
C SER A 176 11.02 -17.22 -8.89
N GLU A 177 9.97 -17.93 -9.31
CA GLU A 177 10.07 -19.17 -10.05
C GLU A 177 10.72 -18.97 -11.43
N ASN A 178 10.37 -17.91 -12.15
CA ASN A 178 11.01 -17.58 -13.44
C ASN A 178 12.50 -17.27 -13.29
N SER A 179 12.93 -16.61 -12.21
CA SER A 179 14.33 -16.28 -11.96
C SER A 179 15.18 -17.50 -11.57
N GLN A 180 14.66 -18.42 -10.75
CA GLN A 180 15.39 -19.63 -10.35
C GLN A 180 15.65 -20.59 -11.52
N ASN A 181 14.74 -20.63 -12.49
CA ASN A 181 14.82 -21.48 -13.68
C ASN A 181 15.87 -21.06 -14.71
N ASN A 182 16.33 -19.80 -14.67
CA ASN A 182 17.39 -19.33 -15.56
C ASN A 182 18.79 -19.67 -15.02
N SER A 183 18.92 -20.10 -13.76
CA SER A 183 20.22 -20.28 -13.09
C SER A 183 20.63 -21.75 -12.88
N LYS A 184 19.72 -22.74 -12.90
CA LYS A 184 20.09 -24.15 -12.75
C LYS A 184 19.23 -25.10 -13.58
N HIS A 185 19.84 -26.22 -13.94
CA HIS A 185 19.42 -27.35 -14.79
C HIS A 185 18.11 -28.08 -14.42
N LEU A 186 17.13 -27.44 -13.77
CA LEU A 186 15.81 -28.03 -13.52
C LEU A 186 14.80 -27.56 -14.57
N THR A 187 14.41 -28.49 -15.44
CA THR A 187 13.29 -28.33 -16.37
C THR A 187 11.97 -28.26 -15.60
N VAL A 188 11.47 -27.06 -15.34
CA VAL A 188 10.08 -26.87 -14.92
C VAL A 188 9.14 -27.35 -16.04
N PRO A 189 8.09 -28.14 -15.71
CA PRO A 189 7.12 -28.61 -16.69
C PRO A 189 6.52 -27.45 -17.49
N VAL A 190 6.32 -27.66 -18.80
CA VAL A 190 5.79 -26.64 -19.73
C VAL A 190 4.45 -26.08 -19.26
N GLU A 191 3.60 -26.94 -18.68
CA GLU A 191 2.30 -26.57 -18.13
C GLU A 191 2.41 -25.55 -16.98
N THR A 192 3.42 -25.69 -16.11
CA THR A 192 3.63 -24.76 -15.00
C THR A 192 4.06 -23.38 -15.51
N LYS A 193 4.93 -23.33 -16.53
CA LYS A 193 5.33 -22.07 -17.19
C LYS A 193 4.14 -21.35 -17.83
N GLN A 194 3.25 -22.11 -18.47
CA GLN A 194 2.03 -21.56 -19.07
C GLN A 194 1.09 -20.98 -18.00
N ASN A 195 0.96 -21.64 -16.85
CA ASN A 195 0.14 -21.17 -15.72
C ASN A 195 0.65 -19.83 -15.16
N TYR A 196 1.96 -19.70 -14.92
CA TYR A 196 2.56 -18.43 -14.46
C TYR A 196 2.28 -17.27 -15.44
N SER A 197 2.48 -17.51 -16.73
CA SER A 197 2.28 -16.50 -17.77
C SER A 197 0.81 -16.05 -17.85
N THR A 198 -0.12 -17.01 -17.85
CA THR A 198 -1.56 -16.75 -17.95
C THR A 198 -2.06 -15.89 -16.79
N VAL A 199 -1.70 -16.26 -15.54
CA VAL A 199 -2.10 -15.50 -14.34
C VAL A 199 -1.49 -14.11 -14.35
N THR A 200 -0.21 -13.99 -14.72
CA THR A 200 0.48 -12.70 -14.76
C THR A 200 -0.20 -11.74 -15.74
N VAL A 201 -0.49 -12.21 -16.97
CA VAL A 201 -1.17 -11.38 -17.98
C VAL A 201 -2.57 -10.97 -17.51
N LYS A 202 -3.36 -11.92 -16.98
CA LYS A 202 -4.72 -11.66 -16.50
C LYS A 202 -4.73 -10.61 -15.38
N LEU A 203 -3.80 -10.70 -14.43
CA LEU A 203 -3.66 -9.74 -13.33
C LEU A 203 -3.19 -8.35 -13.80
N CYS A 204 -2.20 -8.28 -14.68
CA CYS A 204 -1.74 -7.00 -15.21
C CYS A 204 -2.86 -6.28 -15.99
N GLU A 205 -3.61 -7.01 -16.81
CA GLU A 205 -4.76 -6.46 -17.54
C GLU A 205 -5.90 -6.02 -16.60
N TYR A 206 -6.16 -6.79 -15.54
CA TYR A 206 -7.14 -6.39 -14.52
C TYR A 206 -6.72 -5.09 -13.82
N LEU A 207 -5.46 -4.95 -13.42
CA LEU A 207 -4.95 -3.75 -12.76
C LEU A 207 -5.05 -2.54 -13.68
N LYS A 208 -4.67 -2.70 -14.96
CA LYS A 208 -4.83 -1.65 -15.98
C LYS A 208 -6.28 -1.18 -16.09
N LYS A 209 -7.22 -2.11 -16.27
CA LYS A 209 -8.66 -1.77 -16.38
C LYS A 209 -9.21 -1.12 -15.12
N SER A 210 -8.74 -1.54 -13.95
CA SER A 210 -9.18 -1.03 -12.65
C SER A 210 -8.76 0.41 -12.36
N LEU A 211 -7.79 0.96 -13.10
CA LEU A 211 -7.36 2.35 -12.99
C LEU A 211 -8.23 3.33 -13.77
N VAL A 212 -9.09 2.85 -14.66
CA VAL A 212 -9.97 3.69 -15.46
C VAL A 212 -11.16 4.14 -14.62
N LEU A 213 -11.41 5.46 -14.56
CA LEU A 213 -12.52 6.04 -13.82
C LEU A 213 -13.83 5.97 -14.61
N ASP A 214 -14.35 4.75 -14.82
CA ASP A 214 -15.64 4.52 -15.48
C ASP A 214 -16.64 3.82 -14.54
N GLY A 215 -17.83 4.41 -14.38
CA GLY A 215 -18.90 3.89 -13.54
C GLY A 215 -18.90 4.35 -12.07
N THR A 216 -19.85 3.82 -11.29
CA THR A 216 -20.17 4.28 -9.93
C THR A 216 -19.20 3.80 -8.84
N SER A 217 -18.54 2.66 -9.05
CA SER A 217 -17.56 2.07 -8.12
C SER A 217 -16.10 2.36 -8.51
N ALA A 218 -15.87 3.12 -9.58
CA ALA A 218 -14.56 3.28 -10.20
C ALA A 218 -13.50 3.85 -9.24
N LEU A 219 -13.86 4.85 -8.43
CA LEU A 219 -12.94 5.46 -7.45
C LEU A 219 -12.41 4.46 -6.44
N PHE A 220 -13.29 3.61 -5.89
CA PHE A 220 -12.87 2.61 -4.91
C PHE A 220 -11.99 1.54 -5.57
N GLN A 221 -12.38 1.08 -6.77
CA GLN A 221 -11.61 0.10 -7.53
C GLN A 221 -10.22 0.62 -7.91
N SER A 222 -10.11 1.86 -8.40
CA SER A 222 -8.81 2.48 -8.70
C SER A 222 -7.98 2.65 -7.45
N HIS A 223 -8.58 3.01 -6.31
CA HIS A 223 -7.87 3.09 -5.04
C HIS A 223 -7.27 1.75 -4.61
N GLN A 224 -8.00 0.63 -4.78
CA GLN A 224 -7.48 -0.71 -4.48
C GLN A 224 -6.38 -1.13 -5.47
N ALA A 225 -6.58 -0.88 -6.76
CA ALA A 225 -5.57 -1.18 -7.78
C ALA A 225 -4.24 -0.44 -7.53
N LEU A 226 -4.31 0.83 -7.13
CA LEU A 226 -3.12 1.61 -6.73
C LEU A 226 -2.42 1.02 -5.51
N LYS A 227 -3.15 0.51 -4.51
CA LYS A 227 -2.53 -0.19 -3.36
C LYS A 227 -1.77 -1.44 -3.79
N VAL A 228 -2.36 -2.25 -4.67
CA VAL A 228 -1.69 -3.45 -5.22
C VAL A 228 -0.44 -3.06 -6.00
N LEU A 229 -0.53 -2.01 -6.85
CA LEU A 229 0.62 -1.51 -7.60
C LEU A 229 1.74 -1.01 -6.70
N ALA A 230 1.45 -0.25 -5.65
CA ALA A 230 2.47 0.21 -4.70
C ALA A 230 3.16 -0.97 -3.99
N LEU A 231 2.40 -1.98 -3.57
CA LEU A 231 2.93 -3.21 -2.97
C LEU A 231 3.82 -4.01 -3.93
N LEU A 232 3.44 -4.07 -5.21
CA LEU A 232 4.20 -4.77 -6.24
C LEU A 232 5.47 -4.03 -6.62
N LEU A 233 5.38 -2.75 -6.95
CA LEU A 233 6.52 -1.96 -7.45
C LEU A 233 7.64 -1.82 -6.41
N SER A 234 7.31 -1.88 -5.12
CA SER A 234 8.29 -1.85 -4.02
C SER A 234 9.03 -3.18 -3.81
N ARG A 235 8.56 -4.28 -4.40
CA ARG A 235 9.07 -5.65 -4.14
C ARG A 235 9.42 -6.44 -5.40
N ALA A 236 8.88 -6.04 -6.54
CA ALA A 236 9.10 -6.69 -7.82
C ALA A 236 10.54 -6.51 -8.29
N GLY A 237 11.09 -7.55 -8.89
CA GLY A 237 12.34 -7.49 -9.64
C GLY A 237 12.14 -6.75 -10.96
N PRO A 238 13.25 -6.43 -11.67
CA PRO A 238 13.22 -5.56 -12.85
C PRO A 238 12.19 -6.00 -13.91
N ASP A 239 12.17 -7.29 -14.28
CA ASP A 239 11.30 -7.78 -15.35
C ASP A 239 9.79 -7.61 -15.08
N LEU A 240 9.35 -8.00 -13.87
CA LEU A 240 7.94 -7.88 -13.49
C LEU A 240 7.56 -6.42 -13.33
N ARG A 241 8.43 -5.62 -12.70
CA ARG A 241 8.20 -4.20 -12.49
C ARG A 241 8.07 -3.45 -13.82
N ASP A 242 8.98 -3.68 -14.74
CA ASP A 242 9.00 -3.00 -16.03
C ASP A 242 7.78 -3.41 -16.87
N ARG A 243 7.40 -4.69 -16.84
CA ARG A 243 6.14 -5.17 -17.41
C ARG A 243 4.93 -4.45 -16.81
N LEU A 244 4.83 -4.39 -15.49
CA LEU A 244 3.73 -3.71 -14.80
C LEU A 244 3.64 -2.25 -15.23
N LEU A 245 4.75 -1.51 -15.14
CA LEU A 245 4.81 -0.10 -15.54
C LEU A 245 4.41 0.09 -16.99
N LEU A 246 4.93 -0.71 -17.93
CA LEU A 246 4.53 -0.66 -19.33
C LEU A 246 3.02 -0.88 -19.50
N THR A 247 2.44 -1.87 -18.81
CA THR A 247 1.02 -2.20 -18.93
C THR A 247 0.10 -1.11 -18.38
N VAL A 248 0.46 -0.48 -17.26
CA VAL A 248 -0.45 0.46 -16.56
C VAL A 248 -0.14 1.94 -16.83
N SER A 249 0.98 2.27 -17.48
CA SER A 249 1.44 3.66 -17.66
C SER A 249 0.36 4.59 -18.20
N ASP A 250 -0.29 4.21 -19.29
CA ASP A 250 -1.23 5.10 -19.98
C ASP A 250 -2.45 5.39 -19.07
N SER A 251 -2.94 4.36 -18.36
CA SER A 251 -4.03 4.50 -17.38
C SER A 251 -3.61 5.32 -16.16
N LEU A 252 -2.35 5.22 -15.72
CA LEU A 252 -1.82 6.07 -14.64
C LEU A 252 -1.71 7.54 -15.07
N GLU A 253 -1.25 7.81 -16.29
CA GLU A 253 -1.17 9.18 -16.83
C GLU A 253 -2.57 9.82 -16.91
N GLU A 254 -3.55 9.09 -17.43
CA GLU A 254 -4.96 9.52 -17.46
C GLU A 254 -5.51 9.76 -16.04
N LEU A 255 -5.21 8.87 -15.10
CA LEU A 255 -5.70 9.00 -13.72
C LEU A 255 -5.08 10.20 -12.98
N VAL A 256 -3.78 10.44 -13.17
CA VAL A 256 -3.08 11.60 -12.58
C VAL A 256 -3.60 12.90 -13.20
N THR A 257 -3.84 12.94 -14.50
CA THR A 257 -4.37 14.15 -15.18
C THR A 257 -5.80 14.47 -14.77
N THR A 258 -6.59 13.47 -14.38
CA THR A 258 -7.94 13.67 -13.81
C THR A 258 -7.91 14.44 -12.48
N ASN A 259 -6.77 14.45 -11.77
CA ASN A 259 -6.54 15.25 -10.58
C ASN A 259 -7.56 15.00 -9.45
N CYS A 260 -7.85 13.72 -9.19
CA CYS A 260 -8.77 13.31 -8.14
C CYS A 260 -8.08 13.34 -6.76
N SER A 261 -8.43 14.32 -5.91
CA SER A 261 -7.86 14.50 -4.56
C SER A 261 -7.93 13.23 -3.68
N GLN A 262 -8.94 12.38 -3.86
CA GLN A 262 -9.11 11.15 -3.06
C GLN A 262 -8.05 10.09 -3.39
N LEU A 263 -7.46 10.15 -4.58
CA LEU A 263 -6.46 9.20 -5.07
C LEU A 263 -5.03 9.73 -4.94
N THR A 264 -4.83 11.02 -4.67
CA THR A 264 -3.49 11.66 -4.55
C THR A 264 -2.52 10.85 -3.72
N ARG A 265 -2.96 10.37 -2.55
CA ARG A 265 -2.12 9.56 -1.64
C ARG A 265 -1.68 8.26 -2.28
N SER A 266 -2.62 7.46 -2.78
CA SER A 266 -2.33 6.16 -3.38
C SER A 266 -1.53 6.29 -4.68
N LEU A 267 -1.78 7.33 -5.46
CA LEU A 267 -0.97 7.67 -6.64
C LEU A 267 0.48 7.98 -6.24
N MET A 268 0.67 8.76 -5.17
CA MET A 268 2.01 9.08 -4.69
C MET A 268 2.73 7.83 -4.19
N ASP A 269 2.05 6.94 -3.46
CA ASP A 269 2.62 5.67 -3.01
C ASP A 269 3.12 4.82 -4.19
N VAL A 270 2.35 4.78 -5.30
CA VAL A 270 2.74 4.11 -6.55
C VAL A 270 3.96 4.77 -7.20
N VAL A 271 3.96 6.11 -7.34
CA VAL A 271 5.07 6.85 -7.95
C VAL A 271 6.35 6.67 -7.13
N GLN A 272 6.27 6.76 -5.80
CA GLN A 272 7.43 6.53 -4.92
C GLN A 272 7.96 5.11 -5.03
N ALA A 273 7.08 4.11 -5.03
CA ALA A 273 7.48 2.72 -5.22
C ALA A 273 8.18 2.53 -6.58
N ALA A 274 7.64 3.12 -7.65
CA ALA A 274 8.25 3.08 -8.98
C ALA A 274 9.62 3.78 -9.03
N HIS A 275 9.78 4.88 -8.28
CA HIS A 275 10.99 5.71 -8.28
C HIS A 275 12.12 5.14 -7.38
N SER A 276 11.77 4.28 -6.42
CA SER A 276 12.71 3.67 -5.46
C SER A 276 13.74 2.73 -6.10
N SER A 277 13.43 2.21 -7.29
CA SER A 277 14.34 1.41 -8.10
C SER A 277 14.33 2.02 -9.50
N LYS A 278 15.47 2.11 -10.20
CA LYS A 278 15.49 2.61 -11.59
C LYS A 278 15.32 1.44 -12.56
N SER A 279 14.63 1.67 -13.67
CA SER A 279 14.58 0.71 -14.78
C SER A 279 15.79 0.89 -15.67
N GLU A 280 16.24 -0.20 -16.29
CA GLU A 280 17.21 -0.15 -17.38
C GLU A 280 16.60 0.53 -18.62
N HIS A 281 15.27 0.48 -18.76
CA HIS A 281 14.54 1.18 -19.80
C HIS A 281 14.36 2.67 -19.43
N HIS A 282 15.21 3.51 -20.01
CA HIS A 282 15.11 4.97 -19.85
C HIS A 282 13.72 5.55 -20.12
N ALA A 283 12.97 5.00 -21.08
CA ALA A 283 11.61 5.45 -21.38
C ALA A 283 10.63 5.26 -20.21
N LEU A 284 10.79 4.21 -19.39
CA LEU A 284 9.96 3.98 -18.21
C LEU A 284 10.30 4.96 -17.09
N ASN A 285 11.58 5.22 -16.86
CA ASN A 285 12.00 6.23 -15.89
C ASN A 285 11.43 7.60 -16.27
N GLN A 286 11.52 7.99 -17.55
CA GLN A 286 10.93 9.24 -18.05
C GLN A 286 9.40 9.32 -17.86
N ARG A 287 8.68 8.20 -17.95
CA ARG A 287 7.25 8.15 -17.67
C ARG A 287 6.96 8.36 -16.19
N VAL A 288 7.71 7.72 -15.30
CA VAL A 288 7.58 7.93 -13.84
C VAL A 288 7.89 9.38 -13.47
N ASP A 289 8.95 9.95 -14.05
CA ASP A 289 9.32 11.37 -13.87
C ASP A 289 8.20 12.30 -14.35
N ARG A 290 7.57 11.97 -15.49
CA ARG A 290 6.42 12.70 -16.01
C ARG A 290 5.22 12.65 -15.06
N LEU A 291 4.89 11.48 -14.50
CA LEU A 291 3.81 11.34 -13.52
C LEU A 291 4.04 12.23 -12.31
N LEU A 292 5.26 12.18 -11.74
CA LEU A 292 5.66 13.01 -10.62
C LEU A 292 5.58 14.51 -10.96
N SER A 293 6.07 14.89 -12.13
CA SER A 293 5.97 16.25 -12.65
C SER A 293 4.51 16.71 -12.76
N ILE A 294 3.59 15.89 -13.26
CA ILE A 294 2.17 16.27 -13.33
C ILE A 294 1.61 16.46 -11.91
N MET A 295 1.88 15.53 -10.99
CA MET A 295 1.41 15.60 -9.60
C MET A 295 1.96 16.79 -8.80
N LEU A 296 3.15 17.29 -9.14
CA LEU A 296 3.76 18.48 -8.50
C LEU A 296 3.35 19.80 -9.16
N ASN A 297 2.69 19.76 -10.31
CA ASN A 297 2.27 20.96 -11.06
C ASN A 297 0.76 21.12 -11.16
N THR A 298 0.00 20.06 -10.93
CA THR A 298 -1.44 20.00 -11.18
C THR A 298 -2.11 19.45 -9.93
N GLY A 299 -3.00 20.23 -9.32
CA GLY A 299 -3.55 19.87 -8.02
C GLY A 299 -4.23 21.00 -7.29
N LYS A 300 -5.05 20.64 -6.31
CA LYS A 300 -5.42 21.59 -5.26
C LYS A 300 -4.19 21.86 -4.38
N PRO A 301 -4.06 23.05 -3.77
CA PRO A 301 -2.92 23.38 -2.92
C PRO A 301 -2.58 22.35 -1.83
N ALA A 302 -3.60 21.73 -1.22
CA ALA A 302 -3.41 20.68 -0.22
C ALA A 302 -2.80 19.40 -0.81
N ASP A 303 -3.28 18.96 -1.98
CA ASP A 303 -2.77 17.79 -2.69
C ASP A 303 -1.31 18.01 -3.12
N LEU A 304 -1.01 19.17 -3.70
CA LEU A 304 0.35 19.54 -4.10
C LEU A 304 1.32 19.53 -2.92
N SER A 305 0.91 20.12 -1.79
CA SER A 305 1.75 20.17 -0.59
C SER A 305 1.96 18.79 0.02
N TYR A 306 0.93 17.94 -0.02
CA TYR A 306 1.06 16.55 0.39
C TYR A 306 2.06 15.81 -0.50
N THR A 307 1.90 15.87 -1.83
CA THR A 307 2.77 15.24 -2.83
C THR A 307 4.22 15.70 -2.66
N ALA A 308 4.44 17.02 -2.57
CA ALA A 308 5.76 17.60 -2.38
C ALA A 308 6.43 17.14 -1.08
N ALA A 309 5.69 17.15 0.03
CA ALA A 309 6.21 16.70 1.32
C ALA A 309 6.51 15.19 1.32
N ALA A 310 5.65 14.39 0.69
CA ALA A 310 5.85 12.95 0.55
C ALA A 310 7.12 12.68 -0.25
N PHE A 311 7.30 13.35 -1.39
CA PHE A 311 8.47 13.21 -2.25
C PHE A 311 9.79 13.58 -1.55
N LEU A 312 9.82 14.71 -0.82
CA LEU A 312 11.05 15.07 -0.11
C LEU A 312 11.41 14.02 0.95
N ARG A 313 10.43 13.49 1.69
CA ARG A 313 10.68 12.48 2.73
C ARG A 313 11.19 11.14 2.21
N SER A 314 10.96 10.80 0.94
CA SER A 314 11.45 9.53 0.38
C SER A 314 12.94 9.54 0.04
N GLY A 315 13.61 10.70 0.06
CA GLY A 315 15.08 10.80 -0.01
C GLY A 315 15.68 10.50 -1.39
N HIS A 316 14.89 10.53 -2.46
CA HIS A 316 15.37 10.23 -3.82
C HIS A 316 16.42 11.23 -4.31
N ASP A 317 17.37 10.75 -5.11
CA ASP A 317 18.39 11.58 -5.73
C ASP A 317 17.92 12.17 -7.06
N ASP A 318 16.97 13.11 -6.97
CA ASP A 318 16.43 13.86 -8.10
C ASP A 318 16.35 15.34 -7.74
N CYS A 319 17.36 16.09 -8.18
CA CYS A 319 17.49 17.51 -7.86
C CYS A 319 16.35 18.37 -8.45
N VAL A 320 15.84 18.01 -9.62
CA VAL A 320 14.82 18.78 -10.34
C VAL A 320 13.49 18.71 -9.59
N HIS A 321 13.02 17.51 -9.27
CA HIS A 321 11.77 17.33 -8.54
C HIS A 321 11.91 17.73 -7.08
N LYS A 322 13.10 17.60 -6.48
CA LYS A 322 13.41 18.12 -5.14
C LYS A 322 13.24 19.64 -5.08
N ALA A 323 13.85 20.36 -6.01
CA ALA A 323 13.70 21.81 -6.11
C ALA A 323 12.24 22.20 -6.33
N GLN A 324 11.51 21.49 -7.19
CA GLN A 324 10.09 21.72 -7.44
C GLN A 324 9.24 21.49 -6.17
N ALA A 325 9.46 20.39 -5.44
CA ALA A 325 8.77 20.10 -4.20
C ALA A 325 9.05 21.15 -3.12
N ALA A 326 10.31 21.59 -2.98
CA ALA A 326 10.68 22.67 -2.07
C ALA A 326 9.96 23.98 -2.42
N ARG A 327 9.84 24.32 -3.71
CA ARG A 327 9.08 25.50 -4.18
C ARG A 327 7.61 25.42 -3.77
N VAL A 328 6.96 24.28 -4.00
CA VAL A 328 5.55 24.07 -3.63
C VAL A 328 5.36 24.26 -2.12
N LEU A 329 6.26 23.71 -1.31
CA LEU A 329 6.19 23.77 0.16
C LEU A 329 6.51 25.14 0.73
N LEU A 330 7.39 25.91 0.10
CA LEU A 330 7.73 27.27 0.53
C LEU A 330 6.77 28.34 0.01
N LEU A 331 5.95 28.04 -1.01
CA LEU A 331 5.02 29.00 -1.61
C LEU A 331 4.06 29.66 -0.60
N PRO A 332 3.49 28.95 0.41
CA PRO A 332 2.68 29.61 1.44
C PRO A 332 3.48 30.63 2.26
N LEU A 333 4.72 30.32 2.62
CA LEU A 333 5.61 31.25 3.34
C LEU A 333 5.97 32.45 2.47
N ASP A 334 6.28 32.22 1.21
CA ASP A 334 6.56 33.28 0.23
C ASP A 334 5.39 34.26 0.11
N ILE A 335 4.16 33.73 -0.06
CA ILE A 335 2.94 34.53 -0.18
C ILE A 335 2.68 35.34 1.09
N ILE A 336 2.83 34.75 2.28
CA ILE A 336 2.46 35.44 3.52
C ILE A 336 3.52 36.46 3.94
N THR A 337 4.80 36.12 3.79
CA THR A 337 5.90 36.99 4.24
C THR A 337 6.26 38.07 3.21
N GLY A 338 5.96 37.85 1.93
CA GLY A 338 6.29 38.81 0.86
C GLY A 338 7.80 38.91 0.56
N LEU A 339 8.63 38.01 1.10
CA LEU A 339 10.09 38.06 0.96
C LEU A 339 10.63 37.57 -0.39
N SER A 340 9.75 37.23 -1.34
CA SER A 340 10.13 36.77 -2.69
C SER A 340 11.12 35.59 -2.67
N LEU A 341 10.88 34.62 -1.79
CA LEU A 341 11.65 33.40 -1.65
C LEU A 341 11.81 32.65 -2.97
N LEU A 342 10.80 32.69 -3.84
CA LEU A 342 10.78 31.86 -5.05
C LEU A 342 11.17 32.61 -6.34
N GLY A 343 11.46 33.92 -6.27
CA GLY A 343 11.76 34.76 -7.44
C GLY A 343 10.64 34.78 -8.51
N GLN A 344 10.94 35.34 -9.69
CA GLN A 344 10.08 35.21 -10.87
C GLN A 344 10.29 33.82 -11.48
N ASN A 345 9.39 32.88 -11.17
CA ASN A 345 9.45 31.52 -11.68
C ASN A 345 8.07 31.09 -12.19
N SER A 346 8.01 30.72 -13.47
CA SER A 346 6.75 30.48 -14.19
C SER A 346 5.86 29.39 -13.58
N THR A 347 6.44 28.39 -12.90
CA THR A 347 5.68 27.37 -12.14
C THR A 347 5.14 27.90 -10.81
N ALA A 348 5.94 28.66 -10.06
CA ALA A 348 5.48 29.29 -8.83
C ALA A 348 4.38 30.32 -9.10
N ASP A 349 4.48 31.06 -10.21
CA ASP A 349 3.49 32.06 -10.62
C ASP A 349 2.13 31.43 -10.98
N LYS A 350 2.13 30.27 -11.65
CA LYS A 350 0.90 29.51 -11.95
C LYS A 350 0.19 29.00 -10.68
N LEU A 351 0.96 28.58 -9.67
CA LEU A 351 0.41 28.04 -8.42
C LEU A 351 0.06 29.12 -7.40
N ARG A 352 0.56 30.35 -7.58
CA ARG A 352 0.39 31.46 -6.63
C ARG A 352 -1.07 31.84 -6.41
N LEU A 353 -1.85 32.02 -7.48
CA LEU A 353 -3.25 32.45 -7.38
C LEU A 353 -4.14 31.39 -6.68
N PRO A 354 -4.12 30.10 -7.07
CA PRO A 354 -4.85 29.06 -6.35
C PRO A 354 -4.43 28.95 -4.88
N MET A 355 -3.13 29.09 -4.60
CA MET A 355 -2.62 29.05 -3.22
C MET A 355 -3.11 30.25 -2.41
N MET A 356 -3.06 31.48 -2.95
CA MET A 356 -3.57 32.67 -2.28
C MET A 356 -5.05 32.55 -1.92
N GLU A 357 -5.87 32.04 -2.85
CA GLU A 357 -7.29 31.81 -2.59
C GLU A 357 -7.50 30.79 -1.46
N TYR A 358 -6.72 29.70 -1.48
CA TYR A 358 -6.79 28.66 -0.46
C TYR A 358 -6.38 29.15 0.94
N LEU A 359 -5.44 30.10 1.02
CA LEU A 359 -4.96 30.69 2.27
C LEU A 359 -5.93 31.72 2.90
N LYS A 360 -6.99 32.13 2.21
CA LYS A 360 -8.01 33.03 2.79
C LYS A 360 -8.82 32.36 3.91
N SER A 361 -8.99 31.05 3.86
CA SER A 361 -9.60 30.30 4.96
C SER A 361 -8.62 30.14 6.12
N LYS A 362 -9.04 30.49 7.34
CA LYS A 362 -8.21 30.40 8.55
C LYS A 362 -7.64 29.00 8.80
N SER A 363 -8.47 27.96 8.69
CA SER A 363 -8.05 26.58 8.94
C SER A 363 -7.04 26.10 7.90
N SER A 364 -7.33 26.37 6.62
CA SER A 364 -6.44 26.07 5.50
C SER A 364 -5.10 26.81 5.62
N CYS A 365 -5.13 28.11 5.93
CA CYS A 365 -3.95 28.94 6.14
C CYS A 365 -3.02 28.36 7.21
N ILE A 366 -3.57 28.10 8.40
CA ILE A 366 -2.81 27.52 9.52
C ILE A 366 -2.24 26.16 9.13
N SER A 367 -3.04 25.29 8.52
CA SER A 367 -2.61 23.95 8.10
C SER A 367 -1.47 23.99 7.09
N MET A 368 -1.60 24.83 6.06
CA MET A 368 -0.60 24.97 5.00
C MET A 368 0.72 25.53 5.52
N ILE A 369 0.65 26.56 6.37
CA ILE A 369 1.86 27.13 6.97
C ILE A 369 2.54 26.15 7.92
N CYS A 370 1.78 25.40 8.72
CA CYS A 370 2.36 24.33 9.53
C CYS A 370 3.04 23.26 8.66
N ALA A 371 2.45 22.91 7.50
CA ALA A 371 3.06 21.97 6.57
C ALA A 371 4.36 22.52 5.95
N SER A 372 4.40 23.80 5.55
CA SER A 372 5.62 24.48 5.10
C SER A 372 6.72 24.46 6.16
N LEU A 373 6.38 24.81 7.41
CA LEU A 373 7.31 24.81 8.53
C LEU A 373 7.84 23.42 8.83
N ALA A 374 6.98 22.40 8.86
CA ALA A 374 7.38 21.02 9.15
C ALA A 374 8.43 20.47 8.17
N ASN A 375 8.45 20.94 6.93
CA ASN A 375 9.43 20.50 5.91
C ASN A 375 10.61 21.49 5.76
N THR A 376 10.57 22.64 6.41
CA THR A 376 11.62 23.68 6.31
C THR A 376 13.01 23.16 6.71
N PRO A 377 13.20 22.43 7.83
CA PRO A 377 14.51 21.91 8.20
C PRO A 377 15.12 20.99 7.13
N GLN A 378 14.29 20.12 6.54
CA GLN A 378 14.74 19.24 5.46
C GLN A 378 15.14 20.05 4.23
N ILE A 379 14.35 21.07 3.86
CA ILE A 379 14.63 21.92 2.70
C ILE A 379 15.95 22.68 2.88
N THR A 380 16.20 23.26 4.06
CA THR A 380 17.44 24.02 4.33
C THR A 380 18.72 23.18 4.31
N LEU A 381 18.59 21.86 4.42
CA LEU A 381 19.71 20.91 4.39
C LEU A 381 19.90 20.25 3.01
N MET A 382 19.11 20.64 2.00
CA MET A 382 19.27 20.15 0.64
C MET A 382 20.57 20.67 0.01
N ASP A 383 21.06 19.94 -1.00
CA ASP A 383 22.21 20.37 -1.79
C ASP A 383 21.97 21.76 -2.42
N PRO A 384 23.00 22.61 -2.51
CA PRO A 384 22.88 23.97 -3.05
C PRO A 384 22.21 24.04 -4.43
N ASP A 385 22.47 23.04 -5.28
CA ASP A 385 21.92 22.98 -6.64
C ASP A 385 20.41 22.71 -6.67
N CYS A 386 19.85 22.19 -5.58
CA CYS A 386 18.43 21.84 -5.46
C CYS A 386 17.66 22.85 -4.59
N LEU A 387 18.34 23.82 -3.98
CA LEU A 387 17.72 24.84 -3.14
C LEU A 387 16.97 25.87 -4.01
N PRO A 388 15.69 26.13 -3.73
CA PRO A 388 14.95 27.16 -4.47
C PRO A 388 15.41 28.58 -4.13
N CYS A 389 16.03 28.76 -2.96
CA CYS A 389 16.59 30.02 -2.50
C CYS A 389 17.64 29.82 -1.40
N PRO A 390 18.46 30.84 -1.10
CA PRO A 390 19.41 30.79 0.00
C PRO A 390 18.73 30.46 1.34
N PRO A 391 19.29 29.54 2.17
CA PRO A 391 18.69 29.16 3.45
C PRO A 391 18.41 30.33 4.40
N VAL A 392 19.21 31.40 4.32
CA VAL A 392 19.04 32.63 5.12
C VAL A 392 17.70 33.32 4.83
N LEU A 393 17.19 33.25 3.60
CA LEU A 393 15.88 33.82 3.25
C LEU A 393 14.75 33.00 3.87
N ILE A 394 14.93 31.67 3.96
CA ILE A 394 13.97 30.77 4.61
C ILE A 394 13.91 31.09 6.11
N VAL A 395 15.07 31.24 6.77
CA VAL A 395 15.13 31.66 8.18
C VAL A 395 14.46 33.03 8.38
N SER A 396 14.75 33.98 7.49
CA SER A 396 14.14 35.32 7.53
C SER A 396 12.62 35.27 7.37
N ALA A 397 12.10 34.35 6.55
CA ALA A 397 10.66 34.12 6.41
C ALA A 397 10.03 33.55 7.67
N VAL A 398 10.68 32.58 8.33
CA VAL A 398 10.20 32.02 9.61
C VAL A 398 10.16 33.09 10.70
N LEU A 399 11.18 33.95 10.78
CA LEU A 399 11.21 35.08 11.72
C LEU A 399 10.13 36.13 11.41
N SER A 400 9.93 36.44 10.13
CA SER A 400 8.88 37.38 9.68
C SER A 400 7.48 36.84 9.99
N LEU A 401 7.27 35.53 9.83
CA LEU A 401 6.04 34.85 10.20
C LEU A 401 5.77 34.94 11.72
N LEU A 402 6.80 34.77 12.56
CA LEU A 402 6.64 34.94 14.02
C LEU A 402 6.23 36.36 14.40
N ARG A 403 6.85 37.38 13.80
CA ARG A 403 6.47 38.78 14.00
C ARG A 403 5.02 39.04 13.56
N LEU A 404 4.61 38.46 12.43
CA LEU A 404 3.23 38.54 11.95
C LEU A 404 2.26 37.89 12.93
N CYS A 405 2.58 36.70 13.47
CA CYS A 405 1.75 36.03 14.48
C CYS A 405 1.61 36.84 15.77
N ASN A 406 2.63 37.63 16.14
CA ASN A 406 2.58 38.53 17.30
C ASN A 406 1.79 39.82 17.04
N GLY A 407 1.46 40.14 15.79
CA GLY A 407 0.82 41.40 15.40
C GLY A 407 1.81 42.55 15.19
N ASP A 408 3.12 42.29 15.28
CA ASP A 408 4.19 43.30 15.15
C ASP A 408 4.56 43.62 13.69
N GLY A 409 3.96 42.91 12.72
CA GLY A 409 4.24 43.05 11.30
C GLY A 409 2.99 43.26 10.45
N SER A 410 3.02 44.24 9.56
CA SER A 410 2.08 44.34 8.44
C SER A 410 2.49 43.36 7.34
N SER A 411 1.58 42.51 6.85
CA SER A 411 1.86 41.70 5.67
C SER A 411 2.07 42.64 4.47
N SER A 412 3.30 42.72 3.93
CA SER A 412 3.59 43.46 2.70
C SER A 412 3.05 42.76 1.45
N SER A 413 2.42 41.60 1.61
CA SER A 413 1.96 40.76 0.52
C SER A 413 0.57 41.11 0.03
N GLY A 414 0.29 40.72 -1.23
CA GLY A 414 -1.04 40.82 -1.84
C GLY A 414 -2.12 39.93 -1.20
N CYS A 415 -1.88 39.32 -0.03
CA CYS A 415 -2.80 38.42 0.67
C CYS A 415 -2.99 38.83 2.15
N ALA A 416 -3.38 40.09 2.39
CA ALA A 416 -3.56 40.63 3.74
C ALA A 416 -4.52 39.81 4.63
N GLU A 417 -5.53 39.18 4.02
CA GLU A 417 -6.47 38.30 4.72
C GLU A 417 -5.81 37.03 5.29
N ALA A 418 -4.91 36.39 4.53
CA ALA A 418 -4.14 35.26 5.02
C ALA A 418 -3.21 35.66 6.18
N GLY A 419 -2.65 36.87 6.14
CA GLY A 419 -1.86 37.40 7.25
C GLY A 419 -2.68 37.56 8.54
N ARG A 420 -3.90 38.10 8.43
CA ARG A 420 -4.84 38.24 9.57
C ARG A 420 -5.21 36.89 10.20
N ASN A 421 -5.32 35.82 9.39
CA ASN A 421 -5.66 34.49 9.88
C ASN A 421 -4.62 33.91 10.85
N LEU A 422 -3.38 34.41 10.82
CA LEU A 422 -2.25 33.92 11.60
C LEU A 422 -1.99 34.70 12.89
N ILE A 423 -2.58 35.88 13.05
CA ILE A 423 -2.42 36.71 14.26
C ILE A 423 -2.96 35.93 15.47
N GLY A 424 -2.12 35.79 16.50
CA GLY A 424 -2.44 35.02 17.71
C GLY A 424 -2.47 33.50 17.53
N SER A 425 -1.97 32.97 16.40
CA SER A 425 -1.94 31.51 16.17
C SER A 425 -0.81 30.82 16.94
N GLY A 426 -1.12 30.36 18.16
CA GLY A 426 -0.17 29.62 19.00
C GLY A 426 0.39 28.35 18.35
N LYS A 427 -0.39 27.68 17.49
CA LYS A 427 0.07 26.49 16.75
C LYS A 427 1.19 26.85 15.77
N VAL A 428 1.02 27.93 15.01
CA VAL A 428 2.02 28.38 14.02
C VAL A 428 3.26 28.92 14.72
N GLN A 429 3.09 29.68 15.80
CA GLN A 429 4.21 30.15 16.63
C GLN A 429 5.05 28.98 17.16
N LYS A 430 4.40 27.95 17.72
CA LYS A 430 5.09 26.76 18.19
C LYS A 430 5.87 26.08 17.06
N CYS A 431 5.22 25.80 15.93
CA CYS A 431 5.90 25.17 14.79
C CYS A 431 7.11 26.00 14.30
N ALA A 432 6.99 27.33 14.25
CA ALA A 432 8.07 28.20 13.80
C ALA A 432 9.25 28.22 14.80
N LEU A 433 8.98 28.23 16.10
CA LEU A 433 10.00 28.12 17.14
C LEU A 433 10.71 26.76 17.12
N ASP A 434 9.95 25.67 16.94
CA ASP A 434 10.50 24.31 16.81
C ASP A 434 11.46 24.24 15.61
N VAL A 435 11.09 24.84 14.46
CA VAL A 435 11.96 24.93 13.28
C VAL A 435 13.24 25.73 13.58
N LEU A 436 13.14 26.92 14.17
CA LEU A 436 14.33 27.72 14.50
C LEU A 436 15.26 27.00 15.48
N SER A 437 14.71 26.24 16.43
CA SER A 437 15.47 25.38 17.33
C SER A 437 16.21 24.27 16.60
N VAL A 438 15.57 23.61 15.63
CA VAL A 438 16.24 22.57 14.81
C VAL A 438 17.34 23.20 13.95
N LEU A 439 17.08 24.35 13.32
CA LEU A 439 18.06 25.04 12.49
C LEU A 439 19.26 25.51 13.31
N SER A 440 19.07 26.09 14.49
CA SER A 440 20.17 26.57 15.34
C SER A 440 21.11 25.47 15.84
N ASN A 441 20.58 24.26 15.99
CA ASN A 441 21.34 23.07 16.41
C ASN A 441 22.03 22.35 15.25
N SER A 442 21.73 22.68 14.00
CA SER A 442 22.40 22.11 12.83
C SER A 442 23.77 22.78 12.58
N SER A 443 24.77 22.01 12.13
CA SER A 443 26.14 22.50 11.88
C SER A 443 26.21 23.64 10.85
N GLY A 444 25.26 23.71 9.92
CA GLY A 444 25.10 24.83 8.97
C GLY A 444 24.30 26.03 9.51
N GLY A 445 23.44 25.84 10.53
CA GLY A 445 22.55 26.89 11.02
C GLY A 445 23.18 27.89 11.99
N LYS A 446 24.32 27.57 12.61
CA LYS A 446 25.09 28.54 13.42
C LYS A 446 25.59 29.74 12.61
N VAL A 447 25.71 29.60 11.29
CA VAL A 447 26.11 30.68 10.36
C VAL A 447 24.88 31.45 9.83
N LEU A 448 23.68 30.87 9.88
CA LEU A 448 22.45 31.43 9.30
C LEU A 448 21.62 32.29 10.28
N LEU A 449 21.92 32.22 11.58
CA LEU A 449 21.20 32.93 12.66
C LEU A 449 22.04 34.05 13.31
N ALA A 450 23.27 34.25 12.86
CA ALA A 450 24.12 35.41 13.19
C ALA A 450 23.93 36.48 12.12
#